data_AF-A0A2E0X4F5-F1
#
_entry.id   AF-A0A2E0X4F5-F1
#
_cell.length_a   1.000
_cell.length_b   1.000
_cell.length_c   1.000
_cell.angle_alpha   90.00
_cell.angle_beta   90.00
_cell.angle_gamma   90.00
#
_symmetry.space_group_name_H-M   'P 1'
#
loop_
_entity.id
_entity.type
_entity.pdbx_description
1 polymer ?
#
loop_
_entity_poly.entity_id
_entity_poly.type
_entity_poly.pdbx_seq_one_letter_code
_entity_poly.pdbx_strand_id
1 'polypeptide(L)'
;FSDLTAVIEQGIADEISLNALAKRIRFELGEQRGGKRARLIARTESTASLNAGHHAAMGHLAQSGILTGKEWASLLDQDTRQSHVDLNGQQVSAGADFSVGGFAAPFPGHWSLPASERANCRCTILSVLAV
;
A
#
# COMPACT_ATOMS: atom_id res chain seq x y z
N PHE A 1 0.47 19.89 -13.17
CA PHE A 1 -0.79 20.48 -12.67
C PHE A 1 -1.27 21.65 -13.52
N SER A 2 -0.37 22.45 -14.11
CA SER A 2 -0.68 23.49 -15.12
C SER A 2 -1.66 23.04 -16.22
N ASP A 3 -1.51 21.80 -16.69
CA ASP A 3 -2.34 21.17 -17.72
C ASP A 3 -3.83 21.02 -17.31
N LEU A 4 -4.10 20.72 -16.03
CA LEU A 4 -5.48 20.63 -15.53
C LEU A 4 -6.10 21.99 -15.28
N THR A 5 -5.29 22.97 -14.88
CA THR A 5 -5.74 24.35 -14.69
C THR A 5 -6.31 24.89 -16.01
N ALA A 6 -5.60 24.69 -17.13
CA ALA A 6 -6.08 25.09 -18.45
C ALA A 6 -7.39 24.38 -18.86
N VAL A 7 -7.54 23.08 -18.55
CA VAL A 7 -8.77 22.32 -18.83
C VAL A 7 -9.96 22.84 -18.01
N ILE A 8 -9.72 23.23 -16.76
CA ILE A 8 -10.74 23.82 -15.89
C ILE A 8 -11.13 25.22 -16.37
N GLU A 9 -10.15 26.07 -16.66
CA GLU A 9 -10.37 27.43 -17.19
C GLU A 9 -11.16 27.40 -18.50
N GLN A 10 -10.76 26.54 -19.44
CA GLN A 10 -11.48 26.38 -20.71
C GLN A 10 -12.88 25.81 -20.51
N GLY A 11 -13.07 24.87 -19.57
CA GLY A 11 -14.41 24.34 -19.28
C GLY A 11 -15.35 25.37 -18.66
N ILE A 12 -14.83 26.27 -17.83
CA ILE A 12 -15.59 27.41 -17.31
C ILE A 12 -15.95 28.37 -18.45
N ALA A 13 -14.98 28.71 -19.31
CA ALA A 13 -15.19 29.58 -20.47
C ALA A 13 -16.19 29.00 -21.49
N ASP A 14 -16.18 27.68 -21.67
CA ASP A 14 -17.10 26.95 -22.55
C ASP A 14 -18.50 26.76 -21.90
N GLU A 15 -18.72 27.25 -20.67
CA GLU A 15 -19.97 27.16 -19.89
C GLU A 15 -20.55 25.74 -19.78
N ILE A 16 -19.68 24.72 -19.76
CA ILE A 16 -20.13 23.33 -19.73
C ILE A 16 -20.56 22.91 -18.32
N SER A 17 -21.55 22.03 -18.23
CA SER A 17 -22.00 21.48 -16.94
C SER A 17 -20.86 20.79 -16.17
N LEU A 18 -20.94 20.77 -14.84
CA LEU A 18 -19.96 20.11 -13.97
C LEU A 18 -19.71 18.64 -14.38
N ASN A 19 -20.75 17.93 -14.82
CA ASN A 19 -20.65 16.56 -15.30
C ASN A 19 -19.84 16.44 -16.62
N ALA A 20 -20.00 17.41 -17.53
CA ALA A 20 -19.24 17.49 -18.77
C ALA A 20 -17.77 17.88 -18.50
N LEU A 21 -17.54 18.85 -17.60
CA LEU A 21 -16.19 19.21 -17.15
C LEU A 21 -15.48 18.00 -16.50
N ALA A 22 -16.16 17.25 -15.64
CA ALA A 22 -15.61 16.05 -15.03
C ALA A 22 -15.28 14.96 -16.08
N LYS A 23 -16.10 14.80 -17.13
CA LYS A 23 -15.77 13.91 -18.27
C LYS A 23 -14.53 14.39 -19.01
N ARG A 24 -14.40 15.69 -19.30
CA ARG A 24 -13.25 16.29 -19.99
C ARG A 24 -11.96 16.17 -19.17
N ILE A 25 -12.03 16.42 -17.86
CA ILE A 25 -10.90 16.20 -16.93
C ILE A 25 -10.47 14.74 -16.95
N ARG A 26 -11.41 13.78 -16.90
CA ARG A 26 -11.08 12.35 -17.01
C ARG A 26 -10.45 12.00 -18.35
N PHE A 27 -10.95 12.61 -19.44
CA PHE A 27 -10.41 12.43 -20.78
C PHE A 27 -8.97 12.96 -20.90
N GLU A 28 -8.69 14.19 -20.42
CA GLU A 28 -7.35 14.80 -20.47
C GLU A 28 -6.35 14.23 -19.47
N LEU A 29 -6.84 13.69 -18.35
CA LEU A 29 -6.00 12.84 -17.52
C LEU A 29 -5.61 11.54 -18.25
N GLY A 30 -6.38 11.15 -19.26
CA GLY A 30 -6.22 9.91 -19.99
C GLY A 30 -6.54 8.68 -19.13
N GLU A 31 -6.92 7.59 -19.80
CA GLU A 31 -7.06 6.28 -19.17
C GLU A 31 -5.75 5.85 -18.47
N GLN A 32 -4.60 6.37 -18.91
CA GLN A 32 -3.29 6.11 -18.34
C GLN A 32 -3.10 6.67 -16.93
N ARG A 33 -3.49 7.93 -16.62
CA ARG A 33 -3.35 8.47 -15.25
C ARG A 33 -4.41 7.88 -14.31
N GLY A 34 -5.65 7.72 -14.81
CA GLY A 34 -6.73 7.06 -14.07
C GLY A 34 -6.40 5.60 -13.75
N GLY A 35 -5.94 4.85 -14.75
CA GLY A 35 -5.53 3.44 -14.63
C GLY A 35 -4.33 3.24 -13.73
N LYS A 36 -3.30 4.11 -13.80
CA LYS A 36 -2.17 4.08 -12.85
C LYS A 36 -2.63 4.27 -11.41
N ARG A 37 -3.51 5.25 -11.16
CA ARG A 37 -4.05 5.49 -9.82
C ARG A 37 -4.95 4.34 -9.35
N ALA A 38 -5.79 3.79 -10.23
CA ALA A 38 -6.63 2.64 -9.92
C ALA A 38 -5.79 1.42 -9.54
N ARG A 39 -4.72 1.11 -10.30
CA ARG A 39 -3.80 0.02 -9.98
C ARG A 39 -3.07 0.25 -8.66
N LEU A 40 -2.64 1.48 -8.37
CA LEU A 40 -2.02 1.83 -7.09
C LEU A 40 -2.96 1.57 -5.92
N ILE A 41 -4.22 2.03 -6.03
CA ILE A 41 -5.24 1.81 -5.00
C ILE A 41 -5.50 0.31 -4.82
N ALA A 42 -5.76 -0.40 -5.93
CA ALA A 42 -6.01 -1.84 -5.91
C ALA A 42 -4.87 -2.60 -5.23
N ARG A 43 -3.61 -2.32 -5.60
CA ARG A 43 -2.45 -2.96 -4.95
C ARG A 43 -2.38 -2.63 -3.47
N THR A 44 -2.50 -1.35 -3.10
CA THR A 44 -2.38 -0.91 -1.71
C THR A 44 -3.39 -1.60 -0.81
N GLU A 45 -4.65 -1.62 -1.24
CA GLU A 45 -5.73 -2.21 -0.43
C GLU A 45 -5.66 -3.74 -0.43
N SER A 46 -5.37 -4.40 -1.55
CA SER A 46 -5.23 -5.87 -1.59
C SER A 46 -4.04 -6.36 -0.74
N THR A 47 -2.89 -5.70 -0.83
CA THR A 47 -1.72 -6.03 0.01
C THR A 47 -2.03 -5.83 1.49
N ALA A 48 -2.73 -4.75 1.86
CA ALA A 48 -3.15 -4.51 3.23
C ALA A 48 -4.11 -5.61 3.74
N SER A 49 -5.12 -5.97 2.95
CA SER A 49 -6.11 -6.98 3.32
C SER A 49 -5.50 -8.38 3.49
N LEU A 50 -4.64 -8.81 2.55
CA LEU A 50 -4.00 -10.13 2.61
C LEU A 50 -3.08 -10.25 3.83
N ASN A 51 -2.26 -9.23 4.09
CA ASN A 51 -1.38 -9.21 5.26
C ASN A 51 -2.15 -9.10 6.58
N ALA A 52 -3.27 -8.38 6.61
CA ALA A 52 -4.15 -8.34 7.77
C ALA A 52 -4.71 -9.73 8.11
N GLY A 53 -5.18 -10.46 7.10
CA GLY A 53 -5.64 -11.84 7.26
C GLY A 53 -4.55 -12.77 7.77
N HIS A 54 -3.34 -12.69 7.20
CA HIS A 54 -2.18 -13.45 7.69
C HIS A 54 -1.85 -13.12 9.14
N HIS A 55 -1.79 -11.84 9.50
CA HIS A 55 -1.48 -11.42 10.86
C HIS A 55 -2.51 -11.91 11.88
N ALA A 56 -3.81 -11.83 11.54
CA ALA A 56 -4.88 -12.36 12.38
C ALA A 56 -4.75 -13.88 12.62
N ALA A 57 -4.46 -14.64 11.56
CA ALA A 57 -4.22 -16.09 11.67
C ALA A 57 -2.97 -16.41 12.50
N MET A 58 -1.88 -15.67 12.30
CA MET A 58 -0.64 -15.83 13.07
C MET A 58 -0.87 -15.59 14.57
N GLY A 59 -1.73 -14.62 14.93
CA GLY A 59 -2.11 -14.39 16.33
C GLY A 59 -2.77 -15.59 17.00
N HIS A 60 -3.57 -16.37 16.27
CA HIS A 60 -4.18 -17.60 16.77
C HIS A 60 -3.16 -18.75 16.88
N LEU A 61 -2.32 -18.90 15.85
CA LEU A 61 -1.30 -19.96 15.81
C LEU A 61 -0.18 -19.74 16.84
N ALA A 62 0.13 -18.50 17.18
CA ALA A 62 1.06 -18.17 18.26
C ALA A 62 0.50 -18.54 19.64
N GLN A 63 -0.80 -18.32 19.89
CA GLN A 63 -1.45 -18.73 21.14
C GLN A 63 -1.45 -20.24 21.32
N SER A 64 -1.51 -21.01 20.23
CA SER A 64 -1.40 -22.47 20.26
C SER A 64 0.05 -22.98 20.30
N GLY A 65 1.04 -22.09 20.37
CA GLY A 65 2.47 -22.45 20.40
C GLY A 65 3.04 -22.96 19.08
N ILE A 66 2.31 -22.84 17.96
CA ILE A 66 2.78 -23.30 16.64
C ILE A 66 3.78 -22.29 16.04
N LEU A 67 3.55 -21.00 16.28
CA LEU A 67 4.42 -19.92 15.82
C LEU A 67 5.19 -19.29 16.98
N THR A 68 6.46 -18.98 16.73
CA THR A 68 7.29 -18.14 17.60
C THR A 68 7.21 -16.67 17.19
N GLY A 69 6.93 -16.40 15.91
CA GLY A 69 6.94 -15.05 15.39
C GLY A 69 6.48 -14.93 13.95
N LYS A 70 6.81 -13.76 13.39
CA LYS A 70 6.60 -13.42 11.98
C LYS A 70 7.84 -12.72 11.43
N GLU A 71 8.10 -12.94 10.15
CA GLU A 71 9.21 -12.34 9.43
C GLU A 71 8.68 -11.38 8.36
N TRP A 72 9.37 -10.26 8.15
CA TRP A 72 9.08 -9.37 7.03
C TRP A 72 9.79 -9.85 5.76
N ALA A 73 9.01 -10.11 4.70
CA ALA A 73 9.53 -10.52 3.40
C ALA A 73 9.26 -9.45 2.35
N SER A 74 10.35 -8.90 1.79
CA SER A 74 10.31 -7.90 0.74
C SER A 74 10.49 -8.53 -0.64
N LEU A 75 9.98 -7.85 -1.68
CA LEU A 75 10.12 -8.32 -3.06
C LEU A 75 11.56 -8.14 -3.61
N LEU A 76 12.32 -7.20 -3.05
CA LEU A 76 13.75 -6.95 -3.34
C LEU A 76 14.07 -6.65 -4.82
N ASP A 77 13.17 -5.93 -5.49
CA ASP A 77 13.41 -5.38 -6.82
C ASP A 77 13.74 -3.87 -6.78
N GLN A 78 14.00 -3.29 -7.94
CA GLN A 78 14.35 -1.87 -8.11
C GLN A 78 13.30 -0.87 -7.57
N ASP A 79 12.05 -1.30 -7.41
CA ASP A 79 10.94 -0.48 -6.93
C ASP A 79 10.71 -0.66 -5.42
N THR A 80 11.49 -1.53 -4.77
CA THR A 80 11.41 -1.76 -3.33
C THR A 80 12.16 -0.64 -2.61
N ARG A 81 11.46 0.05 -1.70
CA ARG A 81 12.03 1.15 -0.90
C ARG A 81 13.14 0.64 -0.01
N GLN A 82 14.17 1.45 0.23
CA GLN A 82 15.29 1.07 1.09
C GLN A 82 14.82 0.67 2.50
N SER A 83 13.90 1.44 3.11
CA SER A 83 13.30 1.10 4.40
C SER A 83 12.63 -0.28 4.44
N HIS A 84 12.09 -0.76 3.32
CA HIS A 84 11.50 -2.09 3.21
C HIS A 84 12.56 -3.17 2.90
N VAL A 85 13.62 -2.83 2.17
CA VAL A 85 14.78 -3.71 1.96
C VAL A 85 15.45 -4.00 3.30
N ASP A 86 15.65 -2.97 4.13
CA ASP A 86 16.31 -3.09 5.44
C ASP A 86 15.51 -3.97 6.42
N LEU A 87 14.18 -4.02 6.28
CA LEU A 87 13.30 -4.91 7.04
C LEU A 87 13.36 -6.37 6.57
N ASN A 88 13.88 -6.66 5.38
CA ASN A 88 13.79 -7.99 4.81
C ASN A 88 14.51 -9.04 5.68
N GLY A 89 13.79 -10.09 6.06
CA GLY A 89 14.30 -11.14 6.95
C GLY A 89 14.23 -10.77 8.44
N GLN A 90 13.80 -9.56 8.80
CA GLN A 90 13.63 -9.20 10.19
C GLN A 90 12.46 -9.98 10.79
N GLN A 91 12.70 -10.60 11.95
CA GLN A 91 11.70 -11.33 12.71
C GLN A 91 11.29 -10.55 13.96
N VAL A 92 9.99 -10.60 14.27
CA VAL A 92 9.39 -10.08 15.50
C VAL A 92 8.41 -11.12 16.05
N SER A 93 8.01 -11.00 17.32
CA SER A 93 6.96 -11.86 17.86
C SER A 93 5.65 -11.66 17.09
N ALA A 94 4.77 -12.67 17.08
CA ALA A 94 3.58 -12.68 16.22
C ALA A 94 2.69 -11.42 16.40
N GLY A 95 2.58 -10.93 17.63
CA GLY A 95 1.81 -9.74 18.00
C GLY A 95 2.58 -8.42 18.00
N ALA A 96 3.90 -8.43 17.81
CA ALA A 96 4.71 -7.21 17.83
C ALA A 96 4.67 -6.46 16.50
N ASP A 97 5.01 -5.17 16.55
CA ASP A 97 5.12 -4.32 15.38
C ASP A 97 6.54 -4.30 14.81
N PHE A 98 6.63 -4.07 13.50
CA PHE A 98 7.86 -3.70 12.81
C PHE A 98 8.06 -2.19 12.86
N SER A 99 9.32 -1.72 12.75
CA SER A 99 9.64 -0.31 12.54
C SER A 99 9.86 -0.03 11.05
N VAL A 100 8.80 0.39 10.36
CA VAL A 100 8.80 0.65 8.92
C VAL A 100 9.11 2.13 8.67
N GLY A 101 10.36 2.43 8.27
CA GLY A 101 10.78 3.81 8.02
C GLY A 101 10.61 4.73 9.25
N GLY A 102 10.73 4.16 10.46
CA GLY A 102 10.52 4.87 11.73
C GLY A 102 9.07 4.84 12.26
N PHE A 103 8.13 4.23 11.54
CA PHE A 103 6.72 4.08 11.97
C PHE A 103 6.42 2.66 12.43
N ALA A 104 5.66 2.51 13.51
CA ALA A 104 5.22 1.20 13.98
C ALA A 104 4.06 0.65 13.12
N ALA A 105 4.20 -0.60 12.65
CA ALA A 105 3.12 -1.31 11.99
C ALA A 105 3.21 -2.83 12.17
N PRO A 106 2.08 -3.53 12.35
CA PRO A 106 2.08 -4.98 12.55
C PRO A 106 2.40 -5.77 11.28
N PHE A 107 2.20 -5.17 10.10
CA PHE A 107 2.38 -5.81 8.80
C PHE A 107 2.43 -4.81 7.62
N PRO A 108 2.90 -5.21 6.43
CA PRO A 108 2.96 -4.34 5.26
C PRO A 108 1.60 -3.84 4.76
N GLY A 109 1.51 -2.56 4.41
CA GLY A 109 0.27 -1.95 3.91
C GLY A 109 -0.72 -1.52 5.00
N HIS A 110 -0.37 -1.68 6.28
CA HIS A 110 -1.20 -1.25 7.40
C HIS A 110 -1.58 0.24 7.28
N TRP A 111 -2.82 0.58 7.63
CA TRP A 111 -3.40 1.92 7.45
C TRP A 111 -2.76 3.01 8.33
N SER A 112 -2.05 2.62 9.40
CA SER A 112 -1.29 3.56 10.24
C SER A 112 -0.04 4.12 9.56
N LEU A 113 0.45 3.47 8.50
CA LEU A 113 1.66 3.90 7.80
C LEU A 113 1.37 5.10 6.90
N PRO A 114 2.30 6.06 6.79
CA PRO A 114 2.19 7.13 5.81
C PRO A 114 2.19 6.57 4.39
N ALA A 115 1.66 7.33 3.44
CA ALA A 115 1.61 6.90 2.04
C ALA A 115 3.00 6.53 1.47
N SER A 116 4.07 7.16 1.98
CA SER A 116 5.46 6.85 1.61
C SER A 116 5.88 5.43 1.97
N GLU A 117 5.35 4.82 3.04
CA GLU A 117 5.66 3.44 3.47
C GLU A 117 4.51 2.45 3.16
N ARG A 118 3.32 2.97 2.84
CA ARG A 118 2.11 2.17 2.61
C ARG A 118 1.81 1.91 1.13
N ALA A 119 1.80 2.98 0.32
CA ALA A 119 1.20 2.94 -1.00
C ALA A 119 2.00 2.06 -1.97
N ASN A 120 1.32 1.28 -2.81
CA ASN A 120 1.94 0.44 -3.83
C ASN A 120 2.96 -0.59 -3.27
N CYS A 121 2.94 -0.87 -1.96
CA CYS A 121 3.79 -1.88 -1.33
C CYS A 121 3.50 -3.28 -1.90
N ARG A 122 4.51 -4.16 -1.94
CA ARG A 122 4.44 -5.55 -2.41
C ARG A 122 5.02 -6.55 -1.41
N CYS A 123 5.41 -6.07 -0.23
CA CYS A 123 5.95 -6.92 0.83
C CYS A 123 4.83 -7.76 1.47
N THR A 124 5.24 -8.86 2.11
CA THR A 124 4.36 -9.74 2.89
C THR A 124 5.02 -10.07 4.23
N ILE A 125 4.24 -10.66 5.13
CA ILE A 125 4.77 -11.36 6.30
C ILE A 125 4.79 -12.87 6.07
N LEU A 126 5.79 -13.55 6.64
CA LEU A 126 5.92 -15.00 6.69
C LEU A 126 5.82 -15.50 8.14
N SER A 127 5.28 -16.69 8.32
CA SER A 127 5.18 -17.33 9.64
C SER A 127 6.54 -17.90 10.06
N VAL A 128 6.95 -17.66 11.31
CA VAL A 128 8.13 -18.30 11.90
C VAL A 128 7.65 -19.38 12.87
N LEU A 129 7.99 -20.63 12.59
CA LEU A 129 7.56 -21.79 13.38
C LEU A 129 8.33 -21.90 14.69
N ALA A 130 7.70 -22.50 15.71
CA ALA A 130 8.42 -23.07 16.84
C ALA A 130 9.08 -24.37 16.38
N VAL A 131 10.39 -24.34 16.14
CA VAL A 131 11.19 -25.53 15.83
C VAL A 131 11.85 -26.04 17.10
#